data_AF-A0A842MM01-F1
#
_entry.id   AF-A0A842MM01-F1
#
_cell.length_a   1.000
_cell.length_b   1.000
_cell.length_c   1.000
_cell.angle_alpha   90.00
_cell.angle_beta   90.00
_cell.angle_gamma   90.00
#
_symmetry.space_group_name_H-M   'P 1'
#
loop_
_entity.id
_entity.type
_entity.pdbx_description
1 polymer ?
#
loop_
_entity_poly.entity_id
_entity_poly.type
_entity_poly.pdbx_seq_one_letter_code
_entity_poly.pdbx_strand_id
1 'polypeptide(L)' 'WEELQQSEFHSKLRDKSNIKGKCGVCEYREICGGCRTRAEFYTGDLFASDPACAYIPKVLREK' A
#
# COMPACT_ATOMS: atom_id res chain seq x y z
N TRP A 1 5.65 17.92 -16.35
CA TRP A 1 5.35 16.46 -16.24
C TRP A 1 6.55 15.67 -15.74
N GLU A 2 7.74 15.81 -16.34
CA GLU A 2 8.95 15.08 -15.91
C GLU A 2 9.30 15.33 -14.43
N GLU A 3 9.20 16.57 -13.95
CA GLU A 3 9.40 16.93 -12.53
C GLU A 3 8.59 16.06 -11.56
N LEU A 4 7.31 15.80 -11.88
CA LEU A 4 6.45 14.94 -11.07
C LEU A 4 6.94 13.47 -11.12
N GLN A 5 7.40 13.00 -12.28
CA GLN A 5 7.94 11.65 -12.43
C GLN A 5 9.31 11.47 -11.76
N GLN A 6 10.08 12.54 -11.60
CA GLN A 6 11.37 12.54 -10.90
C GLN A 6 11.23 12.85 -9.40
N SER A 7 10.03 13.26 -8.95
CA SER A 7 9.78 13.62 -7.55
C SER A 7 9.95 12.46 -6.57
N GLU A 8 10.42 12.78 -5.37
CA GLU A 8 10.56 11.81 -4.26
C GLU A 8 9.21 11.14 -3.91
N PHE A 9 8.11 11.89 -4.01
CA PHE A 9 6.74 11.40 -3.77
C PHE A 9 6.34 10.30 -4.76
N HIS A 10 6.60 10.49 -6.06
CA HIS A 10 6.32 9.47 -7.08
C HIS A 10 7.20 8.23 -6.92
N SER A 11 8.47 8.40 -6.50
CA SER A 11 9.35 7.29 -6.15
C SER A 11 8.83 6.48 -4.96
N LYS A 12 8.42 7.15 -3.87
CA LYS A 12 7.79 6.51 -2.69
C LYS A 12 6.49 5.78 -3.04
N LEU A 13 5.67 6.34 -3.94
CA LEU A 13 4.43 5.71 -4.41
C LEU A 13 4.67 4.43 -5.24
N ARG A 14 5.79 4.33 -5.96
CA ARG A 14 6.17 3.13 -6.72
C ARG A 14 6.74 2.04 -5.81
N ASP A 15 7.54 2.42 -4.82
CA ASP A 15 8.18 1.50 -3.89
C ASP A 15 7.16 0.86 -2.92
N LYS A 16 6.88 -0.41 -3.17
CA LYS A 16 5.95 -1.26 -2.41
C LYS A 16 6.41 -1.52 -0.98
N SER A 17 7.69 -1.33 -0.64
CA SER A 17 8.21 -1.53 0.72
C SER A 17 7.63 -0.55 1.73
N ASN A 18 7.22 0.65 1.28
CA ASN A 18 6.58 1.66 2.13
C ASN A 18 5.18 1.24 2.63
N ILE A 19 4.54 0.23 2.04
CA ILE A 19 3.16 -0.16 2.36
C ILE A 19 3.09 -0.85 3.72
N LYS A 20 2.18 -0.36 4.58
CA LYS A 20 2.07 -0.73 6.00
C LYS A 20 0.92 -1.70 6.29
N GLY A 21 0.94 -2.30 7.48
CA GLY A 21 -0.12 -3.20 7.97
C GLY A 21 -0.22 -4.50 7.17
N LYS A 22 -1.42 -5.08 7.09
CA LYS A 22 -1.65 -6.35 6.37
C LYS A 22 -1.24 -6.31 4.90
N CYS A 23 -1.33 -5.15 4.24
CA CYS A 23 -0.89 -5.00 2.85
C CYS A 23 0.64 -5.07 2.70
N GLY A 24 1.41 -4.66 3.72
CA GLY A 24 2.88 -4.69 3.72
C GLY A 24 3.49 -6.10 3.84
N VAL A 25 2.73 -7.03 4.41
CA VAL A 25 3.10 -8.46 4.60
C VAL A 25 2.29 -9.41 3.72
N CYS A 26 1.51 -8.89 2.77
CA CYS A 26 0.66 -9.68 1.88
C CYS A 26 1.48 -10.37 0.79
N GLU A 27 1.21 -11.66 0.52
CA GLU A 27 1.81 -12.41 -0.60
C GLU A 27 1.51 -11.80 -1.98
N TYR A 28 0.54 -10.89 -2.07
CA TYR A 28 0.16 -10.16 -3.28
C TYR A 28 0.60 -8.68 -3.29
N ARG A 29 1.50 -8.26 -2.38
CA ARG A 29 1.92 -6.84 -2.24
C ARG A 29 2.43 -6.23 -3.54
N GLU A 30 3.25 -6.95 -4.29
CA GLU A 30 3.90 -6.45 -5.51
C GLU A 30 2.88 -6.18 -6.65
N ILE A 31 1.85 -7.03 -6.76
CA ILE A 31 0.83 -6.92 -7.81
C ILE A 31 -0.39 -6.07 -7.42
N CYS A 32 -0.69 -5.96 -6.13
CA CYS A 32 -1.89 -5.29 -5.63
C CYS A 32 -1.55 -4.05 -4.79
N GLY A 33 -1.09 -4.25 -3.55
CA GLY A 33 -0.91 -3.21 -2.54
C GLY A 33 -2.22 -2.60 -1.98
N GLY A 34 -3.24 -2.45 -2.84
CA GLY A 34 -4.54 -1.86 -2.54
C GLY A 34 -4.67 -0.43 -3.07
N CYS A 35 -5.89 0.14 -3.02
CA CYS A 35 -6.12 1.54 -3.37
C CYS A 35 -5.34 2.45 -2.41
N ARG A 36 -4.67 3.49 -2.93
CA ARG A 36 -3.87 4.44 -2.12
C ARG A 36 -4.71 5.63 -1.67
N THR A 37 -5.45 6.27 -2.58
CA THR A 37 -6.42 7.34 -2.26
C THR A 37 -7.44 6.92 -1.20
N ARG A 38 -7.87 5.64 -1.19
CA ARG A 38 -8.76 5.11 -0.15
C ARG A 38 -8.06 4.86 1.19
N ALA A 39 -6.78 4.48 1.20
CA ALA A 39 -6.00 4.40 2.44
C ALA A 39 -5.84 5.80 3.05
N GLU A 40 -5.45 6.78 2.23
CA GLU A 40 -5.34 8.20 2.60
C GLU A 40 -6.65 8.76 3.15
N PHE A 41 -7.76 8.67 2.40
CA PHE A 41 -9.06 9.23 2.79
C PHE A 41 -9.60 8.69 4.13
N TYR A 42 -9.41 7.40 4.42
CA TYR A 42 -9.96 6.76 5.62
C TYR A 42 -8.98 6.71 6.82
N THR A 43 -7.68 6.97 6.62
CA THR A 43 -6.67 6.81 7.70
C THR A 43 -5.70 7.99 7.86
N GLY A 44 -5.67 8.93 6.91
CA GLY A 44 -4.64 9.97 6.84
C GLY A 44 -3.28 9.49 6.32
N ASP A 45 -3.11 8.20 6.03
CA ASP A 45 -1.84 7.60 5.60
C ASP A 45 -1.99 6.89 4.25
N LEU A 46 -1.45 7.52 3.21
CA LEU A 46 -1.41 7.03 1.82
C LEU A 46 -0.78 5.62 1.67
N PHE A 47 0.06 5.22 2.64
CA PHE A 47 0.75 3.94 2.67
C PHE A 47 0.09 2.90 3.58
N ALA A 48 -1.02 3.23 4.25
CA ALA A 48 -1.75 2.27 5.07
C ALA A 48 -2.35 1.10 4.25
N SER A 49 -2.83 0.10 4.98
CA SER A 49 -3.60 -0.99 4.38
C SER A 49 -4.95 -0.48 3.86
N ASP A 50 -5.38 -0.99 2.71
CA ASP A 50 -6.66 -0.61 2.09
C ASP A 50 -7.85 -1.14 2.93
N PRO A 51 -8.70 -0.27 3.51
CA PRO A 51 -9.79 -0.71 4.39
C PRO A 51 -10.84 -1.59 3.71
N ALA A 52 -11.04 -1.44 2.39
CA ALA A 52 -12.02 -2.25 1.65
C ALA A 52 -11.47 -3.62 1.21
N CYS A 53 -10.20 -3.91 1.47
CA CYS A 53 -9.63 -5.21 1.16
C CYS A 53 -10.13 -6.27 2.16
N ALA A 54 -11.02 -7.16 1.73
CA ALA A 54 -11.51 -8.26 2.57
C ALA A 54 -10.45 -9.37 2.83
N TYR A 55 -9.35 -9.39 2.07
CA TYR A 55 -8.34 -10.45 2.18
C TYR A 55 -7.55 -10.40 3.50
N ILE A 56 -7.15 -11.58 3.98
CA ILE A 56 -6.22 -11.76 5.10
C ILE A 56 -5.00 -12.55 4.56
N PRO A 57 -3.78 -12.01 4.60
CA PRO A 57 -2.55 -12.71 4.22
C PRO A 57 -2.41 -14.09 4.88
N LYS A 58 -1.71 -15.04 4.24
CA LYS A 58 -1.37 -16.35 4.89
C LYS A 58 -0.67 -16.15 6.23
N VAL A 59 0.37 -15.31 6.24
CA VAL A 59 1.19 -14.96 7.41
C VAL A 59 0.43 -14.26 8.55
N LEU A 60 -0.86 -13.92 8.35
CA LEU A 60 -1.75 -13.36 9.39
C LEU A 60 -2.92 -14.29 9.75
N ARG A 61 -3.01 -15.49 9.14
CA ARG A 61 -3.95 -16.58 9.49
C ARG A 61 -3.30 -17.70 10.29
N GLU A 62 -1.98 -17.77 10.29
CA GLU A 62 -1.17 -18.79 10.96
C GLU A 62 -0.77 -18.33 12.38
N LYS A 63 -1.71 -17.70 13.11
CA LYS A 63 -1.56 -17.16 14.47
C LYS A 63 -2.84 -17.39 15.27
#